data_AF-A0A534C851-F1
#
_entry.id   AF-A0A534C851-F1
#
_cell.length_a   1.000
_cell.length_b   1.000
_cell.length_c   1.000
_cell.angle_alpha   90.00
_cell.angle_beta   90.00
_cell.angle_gamma   90.00
#
_symmetry.space_group_name_H-M   'P 1'
#
loop_
_entity.id
_entity.type
_entity.pdbx_description
1 polymer ?
#
loop_
_entity_poly.entity_id
_entity_poly.type
_entity_poly.pdbx_seq_one_letter_code
_entity_poly.pdbx_strand_id
1 'polypeptide(L)'
;MRSCAEHFNIYTHQMCIEPVAMKRVRRPAADRTNIVLDSRLVNRVKRLASVKTTREAVHLALEHYVRSRDYSAVLALRGSGGVAEGYDPKAASPRR
;
A
#
# COMPACT_ATOMS: atom_id res chain seq x y z
N MET A 1 8.39 41.47 -42.06
CA MET A 1 6.96 41.10 -42.16
C MET A 1 6.76 39.76 -41.43
N ARG A 2 5.64 39.62 -40.72
CA ARG A 2 5.25 38.59 -39.71
C ARG A 2 5.84 38.90 -38.32
N SER A 3 5.14 39.54 -37.37
CA SER A 3 3.83 39.29 -36.73
C SER A 3 3.79 38.00 -35.90
N CYS A 4 3.04 38.10 -34.79
CA CYS A 4 2.61 37.07 -33.81
C CYS A 4 3.54 36.96 -32.60
N ALA A 5 3.30 37.67 -31.49
CA ALA A 5 2.24 37.47 -30.48
C ALA A 5 2.36 36.12 -29.79
N GLU A 6 2.71 36.12 -28.50
CA GLU A 6 2.26 35.08 -27.57
C GLU A 6 2.31 35.59 -26.14
N HIS A 7 1.12 35.71 -25.56
CA HIS A 7 0.89 35.84 -24.12
C HIS A 7 1.68 34.76 -23.37
N PHE A 8 2.53 35.16 -22.43
CA PHE A 8 3.08 34.22 -21.46
C PHE A 8 2.59 34.54 -20.05
N ASN A 9 1.36 34.06 -19.85
CA ASN A 9 0.75 33.56 -18.64
C ASN A 9 1.45 33.84 -17.29
N ILE A 10 0.80 34.70 -16.53
CA ILE A 10 0.91 34.95 -15.09
C ILE A 10 0.44 33.74 -14.27
N TYR A 11 1.31 32.77 -14.02
CA TYR A 11 1.09 31.81 -12.92
C TYR A 11 2.39 31.55 -12.16
N THR A 12 2.77 32.54 -11.35
CA THR A 12 3.55 32.28 -10.14
C THR A 12 2.59 31.89 -9.03
N HIS A 13 2.43 30.59 -8.78
CA HIS A 13 2.28 30.13 -7.41
C HIS A 13 3.11 28.88 -7.20
N GLN A 14 4.25 29.14 -6.58
CA GLN A 14 5.18 28.22 -5.96
C GLN A 14 4.42 27.20 -5.10
N MET A 15 4.31 25.95 -5.55
CA MET A 15 4.19 24.83 -4.62
C MET A 15 5.60 24.41 -4.25
N CYS A 16 6.03 24.82 -3.06
CA CYS A 16 7.18 24.23 -2.39
C CYS A 16 6.83 22.76 -2.08
N ILE A 17 7.15 21.86 -3.01
CA ILE A 17 7.25 20.44 -2.68
C ILE A 17 8.57 20.30 -1.92
N GLU A 18 8.47 20.10 -0.61
CA GLU A 18 9.62 19.67 0.18
C GLU A 18 10.29 18.48 -0.50
N PRO A 19 11.63 18.41 -0.57
CA PRO A 19 12.31 17.31 -1.19
C PRO A 19 12.05 16.07 -0.34
N VAL A 20 11.01 15.30 -0.70
CA VAL A 20 10.82 13.95 -0.19
C VAL A 20 12.03 13.18 -0.69
N ALA A 21 13.04 13.09 0.16
CA ALA A 21 14.28 12.40 -0.08
C ALA A 21 13.90 11.02 -0.62
N MET A 22 14.16 10.82 -1.91
CA MET A 22 13.86 9.58 -2.62
C MET A 22 14.69 8.49 -1.94
N LYS A 23 14.12 7.86 -0.91
CA LYS A 23 14.75 6.78 -0.16
C LYS A 23 15.11 5.76 -1.20
N ARG A 24 16.42 5.58 -1.43
CA ARG A 24 16.94 4.51 -2.30
C ARG A 24 16.21 3.24 -1.89
N VAL A 25 15.36 2.72 -2.78
CA VAL A 25 14.66 1.45 -2.57
C VAL A 25 15.77 0.41 -2.47
N ARG A 26 16.18 0.07 -1.24
CA ARG A 26 17.17 -0.98 -1.02
C ARG A 26 16.57 -2.23 -1.65
N ARG A 27 17.35 -2.91 -2.51
CA ARG A 27 16.95 -4.24 -3.00
C ARG A 27 16.60 -5.08 -1.77
N PRO A 28 15.45 -5.77 -1.75
CA PRO A 28 15.08 -6.59 -0.61
C PRO A 28 16.21 -7.58 -0.34
N ALA A 29 16.71 -7.60 0.89
CA ALA A 29 17.68 -8.59 1.32
C ALA A 29 17.01 -9.96 1.18
N ALA A 30 17.55 -10.82 0.32
CA ALA A 30 16.97 -12.10 -0.01
C ALA A 30 17.87 -13.20 0.55
N ASP A 31 17.46 -13.78 1.67
CA ASP A 31 18.17 -14.89 2.31
C ASP A 31 17.67 -16.22 1.76
N ARG A 32 18.62 -17.14 1.48
CA ARG A 32 18.32 -18.52 1.09
C ARG A 32 18.29 -19.38 2.34
N THR A 33 17.18 -20.05 2.58
CA THR A 33 16.99 -20.93 3.73
C THR A 33 16.53 -22.31 3.26
N ASN A 34 16.92 -23.36 4.01
CA ASN A 34 16.41 -24.71 3.82
C ASN A 34 15.35 -24.99 4.88
N ILE A 35 14.09 -25.09 4.46
CA ILE A 35 12.94 -25.34 5.34
C ILE A 35 12.01 -26.37 4.70
N VAL A 36 11.41 -27.22 5.53
CA VAL A 36 10.40 -28.18 5.09
C VAL A 36 9.04 -27.49 5.05
N LEU A 37 8.32 -27.61 3.93
CA LEU A 37 7.02 -26.97 3.71
C LEU A 37 5.93 -28.02 3.49
N ASP A 38 4.75 -27.78 4.06
CA ASP A 38 3.56 -28.57 3.74
C ASP A 38 3.04 -28.20 2.34
N SER A 39 3.05 -29.18 1.43
CA SER A 39 2.59 -29.04 0.06
C SER A 39 1.12 -28.63 -0.05
N ARG A 40 0.27 -29.04 0.90
CA ARG A 40 -1.16 -28.68 0.93
C ARG A 40 -1.33 -27.18 1.18
N LEU A 41 -0.58 -26.64 2.13
CA LEU A 41 -0.60 -25.20 2.43
C LEU A 41 -0.03 -24.39 1.28
N VAL A 42 1.12 -24.81 0.71
CA VAL A 42 1.72 -24.15 -0.45
C VAL A 42 0.73 -24.11 -1.62
N ASN A 43 0.06 -25.21 -1.93
CA ASN A 43 -0.92 -25.26 -3.02
C ASN A 43 -2.14 -24.36 -2.74
N ARG A 44 -2.58 -24.27 -1.49
CA ARG A 44 -3.66 -23.35 -1.11
C ARG A 44 -3.25 -21.90 -1.30
N VAL A 45 -2.04 -21.52 -0.88
CA VAL A 45 -1.52 -20.16 -1.09
C VAL A 45 -1.36 -19.86 -2.58
N LYS A 46 -0.81 -20.80 -3.37
CA LYS A 46 -0.69 -20.65 -4.82
C LYS A 46 -2.04 -20.38 -5.49
N ARG A 47 -3.09 -21.08 -5.07
CA ARG A 47 -4.45 -20.87 -5.57
C ARG A 47 -5.03 -19.51 -5.17
N LEU A 48 -4.80 -19.08 -3.93
CA LEU A 48 -5.33 -17.80 -3.43
C LEU A 48 -4.62 -16.59 -4.05
N ALA A 49 -3.32 -16.69 -4.24
CA ALA A 49 -2.48 -15.61 -4.76
C ALA A 49 -2.23 -15.71 -6.29
N SER A 50 -2.75 -16.75 -6.95
CA SER A 50 -2.52 -17.03 -8.39
C SER A 50 -1.04 -17.06 -8.80
N VAL A 51 -0.18 -17.65 -7.96
CA VAL A 51 1.27 -17.73 -8.21
C VAL A 51 1.73 -19.12 -8.61
N LYS A 52 2.76 -19.18 -9.45
CA LYS A 52 3.30 -20.44 -10.00
C LYS A 52 4.37 -21.04 -9.09
N THR A 53 5.23 -20.19 -8.53
CA THR A 53 6.41 -20.66 -7.79
C THR A 53 6.15 -20.77 -6.29
N THR A 54 6.82 -21.73 -5.66
CA THR A 54 6.74 -21.90 -4.19
C THR A 54 7.43 -20.75 -3.46
N ARG A 55 8.50 -20.19 -4.04
CA ARG A 55 9.19 -19.02 -3.49
C ARG A 55 8.27 -17.80 -3.39
N GLU A 56 7.53 -17.50 -4.46
CA GLU A 56 6.57 -16.39 -4.46
C GLU A 56 5.43 -16.65 -3.48
N ALA A 57 4.91 -17.87 -3.43
CA ALA A 57 3.85 -18.23 -2.48
C ALA A 57 4.30 -17.98 -1.03
N VAL A 58 5.52 -18.39 -0.68
CA VAL A 58 6.08 -18.15 0.67
C VAL A 58 6.29 -16.66 0.93
N HIS A 59 6.85 -15.92 -0.04
CA HIS A 59 7.06 -14.49 0.10
C HIS A 59 5.74 -13.74 0.35
N LEU A 60 4.72 -14.00 -0.46
CA LEU A 60 3.40 -13.38 -0.34
C LEU A 60 2.70 -13.77 0.97
N ALA A 61 2.82 -15.02 1.40
CA ALA A 61 2.25 -15.46 2.68
C ALA A 61 2.89 -14.70 3.86
N LEU A 62 4.21 -14.53 3.85
CA LEU A 62 4.93 -13.77 4.88
C LEU A 62 4.56 -12.29 4.85
N GLU A 63 4.49 -11.70 3.66
CA GLU A 63 4.08 -10.31 3.50
C GLU A 63 2.66 -10.07 4.04
N HIS A 64 1.71 -10.94 3.68
CA HIS A 64 0.34 -10.86 4.19
C HIS A 64 0.27 -11.02 5.72
N TYR A 65 1.07 -11.92 6.27
CA TYR A 65 1.12 -12.16 7.72
C TYR A 65 1.65 -10.94 8.49
N VAL A 66 2.67 -10.25 7.96
CA VAL A 66 3.18 -9.02 8.56
C VAL A 66 2.18 -7.88 8.40
N ARG A 67 1.67 -7.65 7.19
CA ARG A 67 0.71 -6.57 6.91
C ARG A 67 -0.57 -6.69 7.73
N SER A 68 -1.07 -7.91 7.94
CA SER A 68 -2.29 -8.13 8.74
C SER A 68 -2.11 -7.82 10.23
N ARG A 69 -0.87 -7.78 10.73
CA ARG A 69 -0.55 -7.49 12.14
C ARG A 69 -0.07 -6.07 12.37
N ASP A 70 0.26 -5.35 11.31
CA ASP A 70 0.66 -3.96 11.42
C ASP A 70 -0.57 -3.05 11.56
N TYR A 71 -1.10 -3.02 12.78
CA TYR A 71 -2.18 -2.11 13.16
C TYR A 71 -1.67 -0.70 13.49
N SER A 72 -0.37 -0.43 13.35
CA SER A 72 0.20 0.86 13.74
C SER A 72 -0.45 2.03 13.01
N ALA A 73 -0.75 1.86 11.71
CA ALA A 73 -1.47 2.84 10.91
C ALA A 73 -2.90 3.07 11.43
N VAL A 74 -3.62 2.02 11.81
CA VAL A 74 -4.98 2.13 12.37
C VAL A 74 -4.96 2.77 13.75
N LEU A 75 -3.98 2.39 14.59
CA LEU A 75 -3.81 2.96 15.92
C LEU A 75 -3.38 4.43 15.87
N ALA A 76 -2.62 4.84 14.85
CA ALA A 76 -2.26 6.24 14.63
C ALA A 76 -3.47 7.11 14.28
N LEU A 77 -4.54 6.54 13.75
CA LEU A 77 -5.82 7.25 13.52
C LEU A 77 -6.63 7.44 14.82
N ARG A 78 -6.20 6.87 15.95
CA ARG A 78 -6.89 7.04 17.22
C ARG A 78 -6.81 8.50 17.67
N GLY A 79 -7.96 9.17 17.72
CA GLY A 79 -8.07 10.57 18.10
C GLY A 79 -7.99 11.54 16.92
N SER A 80 -7.78 11.08 15.69
CA SER A 80 -7.76 11.93 14.50
C SER A 80 -9.15 12.29 13.96
N GLY A 81 -10.22 11.92 14.66
CA GLY A 81 -11.59 12.22 14.24
C GLY A 81 -12.00 11.58 12.90
N GLY A 82 -11.49 10.38 12.59
CA GLY A 82 -11.69 9.67 11.30
C GLY A 82 -13.11 9.20 11.00
N VAL A 83 -14.13 9.83 11.59
CA VAL A 83 -15.55 9.55 11.38
C VAL A 83 -16.16 10.78 10.71
N ALA A 84 -16.82 10.58 9.58
CA ALA A 84 -17.47 11.66 8.85
C ALA A 84 -18.52 12.36 9.73
N GLU A 85 -18.62 13.68 9.60
CA GLU A 85 -19.60 14.52 10.31
C GLU A 85 -21.01 14.17 9.80
N GLY A 86 -21.67 13.19 10.45
CA GLY A 86 -22.93 12.61 10.00
C GLY A 86 -22.92 11.09 9.81
N TYR A 87 -21.84 10.41 10.17
CA TYR A 87 -21.80 8.95 10.22
C TYR A 87 -22.74 8.42 11.31
N ASP A 88 -23.85 7.78 10.90
CA ASP A 88 -24.75 7.05 11.79
C ASP A 88 -24.32 5.56 11.90
N PRO A 89 -23.78 5.13 13.05
CA PRO A 89 -23.37 3.74 13.24
C PRO A 89 -24.55 2.75 13.25
N LYS A 90 -25.79 3.21 13.44
CA LYS A 90 -26.98 2.36 13.45
C LYS A 90 -27.55 2.10 12.06
N ALA A 91 -27.36 3.01 11.11
CA ALA A 91 -27.75 2.83 9.71
C ALA A 91 -26.88 1.78 8.98
N ALA A 92 -25.62 1.61 9.41
CA ALA A 92 -24.65 0.72 8.77
C ALA A 92 -24.70 -0.75 9.23
N SER A 93 -25.46 -1.08 10.28
CA SER A 93 -25.60 -2.46 10.75
C SER A 93 -26.63 -3.21 9.89
N PRO A 94 -26.25 -4.21 9.08
CA PRO A 94 -27.26 -5.05 8.45
C PRO A 94 -28.07 -5.73 9.56
N ARG A 95 -29.40 -5.55 9.54
CA ARG A 95 -30.29 -6.30 10.42
C ARG A 95 -30.09 -7.78 10.12
N ARG A 96 -29.61 -8.51 11.12
CA ARG A 96 -29.36 -9.95 11.05
C ARG A 96 -30.62 -10.72 11.41
#